data_AF-A0A348XH27-F1
#
_entry.id   AF-A0A348XH27-F1
#
_cell.length_a   1.000
_cell.length_b   1.000
_cell.length_c   1.000
_cell.angle_alpha   90.00
_cell.angle_beta   90.00
_cell.angle_gamma   90.00
#
_symmetry.space_group_name_H-M   'P 1'
#
loop_
_entity.id
_entity.type
_entity.pdbx_description
1 polymer ?
#
loop_
_entity_poly.entity_id
_entity_poly.type
_entity_poly.pdbx_seq_one_letter_code
_entity_poly.pdbx_strand_id
1 'polypeptide(L)'
;MDVGRRLALWALKNDYGLAIPAWSGPLYRSHEVTGNKVIISFDHAGAGLMAGTKSGMDNAQQTEAPLKRFQICGEDREWHWADAEITGPDAITVSHPDVRQPLVVRYAWAQNPEGANLYNKEGLPASIFTTETEIPAREPR
;
A
#
# COMPACT_ATOMS: atom_id res chain seq x y z
N MET A 1 36.17 -1.48 7.43
CA MET A 1 34.96 -2.33 7.48
C MET A 1 33.80 -1.44 7.93
N ASP A 2 32.73 -1.22 7.17
CA ASP A 2 32.30 -2.04 6.05
C ASP A 2 31.53 -1.27 4.96
N VAL A 3 32.30 -0.82 3.97
CA VAL A 3 31.82 -0.63 2.59
C VAL A 3 31.18 -1.90 2.02
N GLY A 4 31.45 -3.07 2.62
CA GLY A 4 30.80 -4.33 2.27
C GLY A 4 29.31 -4.39 2.61
N ARG A 5 28.79 -3.58 3.55
CA ARG A 5 27.33 -3.51 3.78
C ARG A 5 26.58 -2.79 2.65
N ARG A 6 27.23 -1.83 1.98
CA ARG A 6 26.65 -1.15 0.80
C ARG A 6 26.80 -1.97 -0.47
N LEU A 7 27.92 -2.69 -0.61
CA LEU A 7 28.15 -3.63 -1.72
C LEU A 7 27.26 -4.89 -1.61
N ALA A 8 26.96 -5.40 -0.41
CA ALA A 8 26.07 -6.54 -0.24
C ALA A 8 24.62 -6.26 -0.70
N LEU A 9 24.13 -5.03 -0.50
CA LEU A 9 22.81 -4.61 -0.98
C LEU A 9 22.74 -4.46 -2.51
N TRP A 10 23.87 -4.20 -3.16
CA TRP A 10 23.94 -4.17 -4.63
C TRP A 10 24.06 -5.58 -5.23
N ALA A 11 24.75 -6.52 -4.55
CA ALA A 11 24.90 -7.89 -5.02
C ALA A 11 23.60 -8.72 -4.94
N LEU A 12 22.70 -8.44 -3.98
CA LEU A 12 21.43 -9.16 -3.87
C LEU A 12 20.44 -8.83 -5.00
N LYS A 13 20.65 -7.71 -5.71
CA LYS A 13 19.75 -7.26 -6.79
C LYS A 13 20.07 -7.90 -8.15
N ASN A 14 21.26 -8.45 -8.37
CA ASN A 14 21.73 -8.78 -9.71
C ASN A 14 21.88 -10.28 -10.04
N ASP A 15 21.84 -11.20 -9.05
CA ASP A 15 22.24 -12.60 -9.30
C ASP A 15 21.11 -13.63 -9.24
N TYR A 16 19.98 -13.34 -8.60
CA TYR A 16 18.94 -14.35 -8.44
C TYR A 16 17.81 -14.19 -9.45
N GLY A 17 18.07 -14.70 -10.66
CA GLY A 17 17.06 -15.18 -11.61
C GLY A 17 16.26 -16.38 -11.05
N LEU A 18 15.72 -16.23 -9.84
CA LEU A 18 14.84 -17.18 -9.19
C LEU A 18 13.39 -16.70 -9.40
N ALA A 19 12.62 -17.53 -10.08
CA ALA A 19 11.16 -17.48 -10.02
C ALA A 19 10.73 -17.89 -8.60
N ILE A 20 10.75 -16.93 -7.66
CA ILE A 20 10.17 -17.09 -6.33
C ILE A 20 8.79 -16.43 -6.35
N PRO A 21 7.71 -17.14 -6.02
CA PRO A 21 6.43 -16.50 -5.78
C PRO A 21 6.60 -15.58 -4.55
N ALA A 22 6.63 -14.27 -4.80
CA ALA A 22 6.70 -13.16 -3.84
C ALA A 22 7.98 -13.08 -2.95
N TRP A 23 9.07 -12.57 -3.52
CA TRP A 23 10.23 -12.04 -2.76
C TRP A 23 9.99 -10.67 -2.12
N SER A 24 8.82 -10.07 -2.37
CA SER A 24 8.39 -8.75 -1.88
C SER A 24 6.94 -8.81 -1.43
N GLY A 25 6.58 -7.96 -0.47
CA GLY A 25 5.18 -7.68 -0.14
C GLY A 25 4.48 -6.86 -1.23
N PRO A 26 3.17 -6.60 -1.09
CA PRO A 26 2.38 -5.87 -2.08
C PRO A 26 3.01 -4.52 -2.43
N LEU A 27 3.23 -4.29 -3.73
CA LEU A 27 3.76 -3.04 -4.27
C LEU A 27 2.68 -2.37 -5.10
N TYR A 28 2.48 -1.07 -4.90
CA TYR A 28 1.55 -0.30 -5.72
C TYR A 28 1.94 -0.39 -7.21
N ARG A 29 0.98 -0.77 -8.05
CA ARG A 29 1.15 -0.86 -9.52
C ARG A 29 0.42 0.26 -10.24
N SER A 30 -0.88 0.38 -9.97
CA SER A 30 -1.77 1.31 -10.65
C SER A 30 -3.01 1.55 -9.82
N HIS A 31 -3.76 2.60 -10.17
CA HIS A 31 -5.09 2.82 -9.63
C HIS A 31 -6.05 3.23 -10.74
N GLU A 32 -7.33 2.96 -10.52
CA GLU A 32 -8.44 3.40 -11.35
C GLU A 32 -9.48 4.07 -10.44
N VAL A 33 -10.00 5.21 -10.88
CA VAL A 33 -11.08 5.91 -10.19
C VAL A 33 -12.41 5.54 -10.85
N THR A 34 -13.26 4.83 -10.11
CA THR A 34 -14.59 4.40 -10.56
C THR A 34 -15.65 5.09 -9.71
N GLY A 35 -16.15 6.24 -10.18
CA GLY A 35 -17.12 7.05 -9.44
C GLY A 35 -16.50 7.64 -8.16
N ASN A 36 -17.03 7.26 -7.00
CA ASN A 36 -16.54 7.70 -5.68
C ASN A 36 -15.57 6.70 -5.02
N LYS A 37 -15.07 5.71 -5.79
CA LYS A 37 -14.17 4.67 -5.31
C LYS A 37 -12.88 4.67 -6.09
N VAL A 38 -11.80 4.30 -5.44
CA VAL A 38 -10.48 4.14 -6.06
C VAL A 38 -10.07 2.68 -5.92
N ILE A 39 -9.97 2.00 -7.05
CA ILE A 39 -9.48 0.63 -7.12
C ILE A 39 -7.98 0.69 -7.30
N ILE A 40 -7.23 0.09 -6.38
CA ILE A 40 -5.76 0.10 -6.38
C ILE A 40 -5.29 -1.33 -6.59
N SER A 41 -4.47 -1.51 -7.63
CA SER A 41 -3.87 -2.78 -7.99
C SER A 41 -2.44 -2.85 -7.48
N PHE A 42 -2.06 -4.04 -7.03
CA PHE A 42 -0.74 -4.31 -6.47
C PHE A 42 0.00 -5.37 -7.29
N ASP A 43 1.28 -5.12 -7.53
CA ASP A 43 2.23 -6.18 -7.87
C ASP A 43 2.67 -6.93 -6.61
N HIS A 44 3.20 -8.14 -6.80
CA HIS A 44 3.70 -8.98 -5.70
C HIS A 44 2.67 -9.32 -4.60
N ALA A 45 1.37 -9.36 -4.95
CA ALA A 45 0.32 -9.87 -4.07
C ALA A 45 0.47 -11.38 -3.75
N GLY A 46 1.31 -12.12 -4.50
CA GLY A 46 1.55 -13.54 -4.26
C GLY A 46 0.27 -14.37 -4.37
N ALA A 47 -0.07 -15.12 -3.32
CA ALA A 47 -1.32 -15.89 -3.24
C ALA A 47 -2.57 -15.05 -2.91
N GLY A 48 -2.39 -13.76 -2.62
CA GLY A 48 -3.46 -12.80 -2.42
C GLY A 48 -3.12 -11.73 -1.38
N LEU A 49 -3.96 -10.71 -1.28
CA LEU A 49 -3.89 -9.72 -0.20
C LEU A 49 -4.61 -10.23 1.06
N MET A 50 -4.15 -9.77 2.22
CA MET A 50 -4.80 -10.01 3.51
C MET A 50 -4.62 -8.82 4.45
N ALA A 51 -5.61 -8.60 5.32
CA ALA A 51 -5.39 -7.78 6.49
C ALA A 51 -4.63 -8.63 7.54
N GLY A 52 -3.52 -8.14 8.07
CA GLY A 52 -2.68 -8.89 8.98
C GLY A 52 -2.11 -8.06 10.12
N THR A 53 -1.85 -8.71 11.24
CA THR A 53 -1.14 -8.11 12.38
C THR A 53 0.11 -8.91 12.67
N LYS A 54 1.23 -8.21 12.87
CA LYS A 54 2.50 -8.82 13.29
C LYS A 54 2.77 -8.47 14.74
N SER A 55 3.00 -9.49 15.56
CA SER A 55 3.42 -9.36 16.95
C SER A 55 4.87 -9.81 17.06
N GLY A 56 5.80 -8.91 17.40
CA GLY A 56 7.22 -9.27 17.56
C GLY A 56 7.93 -9.61 16.24
N MET A 57 8.75 -10.66 16.24
CA MET A 57 9.53 -11.09 15.06
C MET A 57 8.78 -12.07 14.15
N ASP A 58 7.61 -12.57 14.57
CA ASP A 58 6.85 -13.59 13.85
C ASP A 58 6.31 -13.13 12.50
N ASN A 59 5.84 -14.08 11.69
CA ASN A 59 5.11 -13.78 10.46
C ASN A 59 3.79 -13.08 10.79
N ALA A 60 3.35 -12.19 9.90
CA ALA A 60 2.05 -11.54 10.08
C ALA A 60 0.94 -12.58 10.00
N GLN A 61 0.02 -12.55 10.97
CA GLN A 61 -1.15 -13.42 10.98
C GLN A 61 -2.33 -12.69 10.36
N GLN A 62 -3.08 -13.39 9.51
CA GLN A 62 -4.31 -12.86 8.94
C GLN A 62 -5.30 -12.52 10.06
N THR A 63 -5.93 -11.36 9.93
CA THR A 63 -6.97 -10.85 10.82
C THR A 63 -8.18 -10.45 10.01
N GLU A 64 -9.38 -10.56 10.59
CA GLU A 64 -10.62 -10.04 10.00
C GLU A 64 -10.83 -8.55 10.25
N ALA A 65 -9.82 -7.86 10.79
CA ALA A 65 -9.87 -6.42 11.00
C ALA A 65 -9.91 -5.67 9.64
N PRO A 66 -10.66 -4.57 9.54
CA PRO A 66 -10.66 -3.76 8.33
C PRO A 66 -9.26 -3.23 8.03
N LEU A 67 -8.98 -2.98 6.76
CA LEU A 67 -7.73 -2.34 6.36
C LEU A 67 -7.64 -0.95 6.98
N LYS A 68 -6.47 -0.62 7.51
CA LYS A 68 -6.17 0.61 8.24
C LYS A 68 -5.09 1.39 7.51
N ARG A 69 -4.97 2.66 7.88
CA ARG A 69 -3.95 3.59 7.38
C ARG A 69 -4.10 3.95 5.89
N PHE A 70 -5.34 3.94 5.40
CA PHE A 70 -5.71 4.51 4.10
C PHE A 70 -6.25 5.91 4.29
N GLN A 71 -5.80 6.83 3.46
CA GLN A 71 -6.32 8.18 3.40
C GLN A 71 -6.64 8.53 1.95
N ILE A 72 -7.77 9.22 1.77
CA ILE A 72 -8.28 9.65 0.48
C ILE A 72 -8.46 11.16 0.50
N CYS A 73 -8.12 11.79 -0.61
CA CYS A 73 -8.20 13.22 -0.80
C CYS A 73 -9.11 13.50 -1.99
N GLY A 74 -10.11 14.37 -1.78
CA GLY A 74 -11.04 14.79 -2.82
C GLY A 74 -10.61 16.07 -3.53
N GLU A 75 -11.50 16.61 -4.36
CA GLU A 75 -11.35 17.95 -4.97
C GLU A 75 -11.26 19.09 -3.95
N ASP A 76 -11.81 18.90 -2.75
CA ASP A 76 -11.68 19.80 -1.61
C ASP A 76 -10.23 19.93 -1.10
N ARG A 77 -9.35 19.00 -1.52
CA ARG A 77 -7.97 18.85 -1.07
C ARG A 77 -7.85 18.60 0.42
N GLU A 78 -8.90 18.06 1.03
CA GLU A 78 -8.92 17.65 2.41
C GLU A 78 -8.61 16.15 2.50
N TRP A 79 -7.82 15.75 3.49
CA TRP A 79 -7.46 14.36 3.70
C TRP A 79 -8.43 13.71 4.67
N HIS A 80 -9.16 12.70 4.20
CA HIS A 80 -10.08 11.90 4.99
C HIS A 80 -9.51 10.50 5.22
N TRP A 81 -9.74 9.94 6.41
CA TRP A 81 -9.47 8.53 6.65
C TRP A 81 -10.45 7.71 5.82
N ALA A 82 -9.94 6.82 4.98
CA ALA A 82 -10.76 6.07 4.03
C ALA A 82 -10.97 4.64 4.49
N ASP A 83 -12.13 4.10 4.16
CA ASP A 83 -12.38 2.66 4.24
C ASP A 83 -11.72 1.99 3.04
N ALA A 84 -11.00 0.90 3.31
CA ALA A 84 -10.35 0.08 2.30
C ALA A 84 -10.79 -1.38 2.44
N GLU A 85 -11.11 -2.01 1.33
CA GLU A 85 -11.54 -3.40 1.27
C GLU A 85 -10.74 -4.15 0.21
N ILE A 86 -10.39 -5.41 0.48
CA ILE A 86 -9.74 -6.28 -0.50
C ILE A 86 -10.82 -6.81 -1.44
N THR A 87 -10.84 -6.31 -2.66
CA THR A 87 -11.87 -6.63 -3.67
C THR A 87 -11.39 -7.60 -4.74
N GLY A 88 -10.13 -8.02 -4.69
CA GLY A 88 -9.54 -9.02 -5.58
C GLY A 88 -8.31 -9.67 -4.96
N PRO A 89 -7.68 -10.65 -5.66
CA PRO A 89 -6.46 -11.28 -5.17
C PRO A 89 -5.31 -10.26 -5.04
N ASP A 90 -5.28 -9.24 -5.90
CA ASP A 90 -4.23 -8.23 -6.02
C ASP A 90 -4.79 -6.81 -6.04
N ALA A 91 -6.06 -6.63 -5.66
CA ALA A 91 -6.73 -5.33 -5.72
C ALA A 91 -7.43 -5.00 -4.41
N ILE A 92 -7.40 -3.72 -4.05
CA ILE A 92 -8.23 -3.15 -2.99
C ILE A 92 -9.09 -2.03 -3.55
N THR A 93 -10.24 -1.79 -2.94
CA THR A 93 -11.07 -0.64 -3.21
C THR A 93 -11.05 0.29 -2.01
N VAL A 94 -10.75 1.56 -2.24
CA VAL A 94 -10.68 2.62 -1.22
C VAL A 94 -11.79 3.63 -1.48
N SER A 95 -12.53 4.02 -0.45
CA SER A 95 -13.63 4.98 -0.57
C SER A 95 -13.93 5.70 0.74
N HIS A 96 -14.63 6.83 0.66
CA HIS A 96 -15.13 7.56 1.82
C HIS A 96 -16.49 8.20 1.49
N PRO A 97 -17.49 8.18 2.38
CA PRO A 97 -18.84 8.70 2.10
C PRO A 97 -18.86 10.19 1.74
N ASP A 98 -17.96 10.98 2.33
CA ASP A 98 -17.88 12.42 2.05
C ASP A 98 -17.03 12.76 0.83
N VAL A 99 -16.21 11.83 0.33
CA VAL A 99 -15.34 12.06 -0.84
C VAL A 99 -16.02 11.49 -2.09
N ARG A 100 -16.75 12.35 -2.79
CA ARG A 100 -17.48 12.00 -4.02
C ARG A 100 -16.59 11.87 -5.25
N GLN A 101 -15.54 12.69 -5.30
CA GLN A 101 -14.58 12.74 -6.41
C GLN A 101 -13.16 12.57 -5.84
N PRO A 102 -12.70 11.32 -5.65
CA PRO A 102 -11.39 11.08 -5.10
C PRO A 102 -10.30 11.38 -6.13
N LEU A 103 -9.31 12.17 -5.72
CA LEU A 103 -8.15 12.54 -6.55
C LEU A 103 -6.91 11.74 -6.17
N VAL A 104 -6.65 11.61 -4.88
CA VAL A 104 -5.41 11.00 -4.37
C VAL A 104 -5.73 10.04 -3.23
N VAL A 105 -5.09 8.88 -3.24
CA VAL A 105 -5.05 7.94 -2.12
C VAL A 105 -3.62 7.77 -1.67
N ARG A 106 -3.41 7.63 -0.36
CA ARG A 106 -2.13 7.23 0.21
C ARG A 106 -2.30 6.18 1.29
N TYR A 107 -1.27 5.37 1.43
CA TYR A 107 -1.21 4.28 2.39
C TYR A 107 0.01 4.42 3.31
N ALA A 108 -0.22 4.19 4.60
CA ALA A 108 0.82 4.19 5.64
C ALA A 108 1.68 5.48 5.70
N TRP A 109 1.11 6.60 5.24
CA TRP A 109 1.72 7.94 5.31
C TRP A 109 1.55 8.54 6.71
N ALA A 110 2.30 8.02 7.68
CA ALA A 110 2.36 8.54 9.04
C ALA A 110 3.78 8.42 9.62
N GLN A 111 4.14 9.33 10.53
CA GLN A 111 5.45 9.37 11.22
C GLN A 111 5.77 8.06 11.99
N ASN A 112 4.75 7.28 12.35
CA ASN A 112 4.88 5.90 12.81
C ASN A 112 3.84 5.05 12.05
N PRO A 113 4.22 4.16 11.12
CA PRO A 113 3.28 3.27 10.43
C PRO A 113 2.75 2.14 11.35
N GLU A 114 2.83 2.30 12.68
CA GLU A 114 2.20 1.38 13.63
C GLU A 114 0.71 1.25 13.31
N GLY A 115 0.29 0.03 13.01
CA GLY A 115 -1.09 -0.29 12.62
C GLY A 115 -1.36 -0.33 11.11
N ALA A 116 -0.35 -0.14 10.26
CA ALA A 116 -0.44 -0.54 8.86
C ALA A 116 -0.62 -2.07 8.80
N ASN A 117 -1.77 -2.52 8.29
CA ASN A 117 -2.19 -3.92 8.37
C ASN A 117 -2.42 -4.57 7.00
N LEU A 118 -1.90 -4.01 5.90
CA LEU A 118 -1.99 -4.63 4.58
C LEU A 118 -0.78 -5.53 4.38
N TYR A 119 -1.03 -6.82 4.16
CA TYR A 119 -0.02 -7.84 3.89
C TYR A 119 -0.43 -8.65 2.67
N ASN A 120 0.51 -9.36 2.06
CA ASN A 120 0.15 -10.50 1.22
C ASN A 120 -0.07 -11.76 2.07
N LYS A 121 -0.66 -12.80 1.50
CA LYS A 121 -0.88 -14.10 2.16
C LYS A 121 0.40 -14.83 2.59
N GLU A 122 1.56 -14.41 2.06
CA GLU A 122 2.88 -14.89 2.50
C GLU A 122 3.37 -14.19 3.79
N GLY A 123 2.59 -13.24 4.33
CA GLY A 123 2.92 -12.55 5.57
C GLY A 123 3.87 -11.36 5.40
N LEU A 124 4.09 -10.88 4.17
CA LEU A 124 4.94 -9.73 3.86
C LEU A 124 4.11 -8.44 3.83
N PRO A 125 4.56 -7.36 4.49
CA PRO A 125 3.84 -6.09 4.56
C PRO A 125 3.84 -5.37 3.20
N ALA A 126 2.76 -4.65 2.91
CA ALA A 126 2.70 -3.76 1.77
C ALA A 126 3.63 -2.55 1.95
N SER A 127 4.23 -2.11 0.85
CA SER A 127 5.03 -0.88 0.87
C SER A 127 4.15 0.35 0.98
N ILE A 128 4.68 1.41 1.60
CA ILE A 128 4.06 2.72 1.57
C ILE A 128 3.86 3.16 0.11
N PHE A 129 2.73 3.80 -0.19
CA PHE A 129 2.48 4.31 -1.54
C PHE A 129 1.56 5.52 -1.51
N THR A 130 1.59 6.26 -2.60
CA THR A 130 0.62 7.31 -2.90
C THR A 130 0.28 7.25 -4.39
N THR A 131 -0.97 7.55 -4.72
CA THR A 131 -1.41 7.76 -6.11
C THR A 131 -1.18 9.21 -6.56
N GLU A 132 -0.54 10.03 -5.71
CA GLU A 132 -0.17 11.40 -6.00
C GLU A 132 0.67 11.44 -7.27
N THR A 133 0.04 11.82 -8.38
CA THR A 133 0.71 12.07 -9.65
C THR A 133 0.92 13.57 -9.80
N GLU A 134 -0.11 14.36 -9.46
CA GLU A 134 -0.07 15.82 -9.40
C GLU A 134 -1.15 16.32 -8.41
N ILE A 135 -0.78 16.91 -7.25
CA ILE A 135 -1.70 17.80 -6.54
C ILE A 135 -1.41 19.20 -7.10
N PRO A 136 -2.27 19.79 -7.95
CA PRO A 136 -2.03 21.15 -8.41
C PRO A 136 -1.89 22.07 -7.19
N ALA A 137 -0.91 22.97 -7.18
CA ALA A 137 -0.76 23.93 -6.09
C ALA A 137 -2.06 24.71 -5.90
N ARG A 138 -2.38 25.11 -4.67
CA ARG A 138 -3.53 25.98 -4.43
C ARG A 138 -3.11 27.33 -4.96
N GLU A 139 -3.62 27.72 -6.12
CA GLU A 139 -3.32 29.04 -6.67
C GLU A 139 -3.73 30.08 -5.62
N PRO A 140 -2.79 30.93 -5.15
CA PRO A 140 -3.13 31.95 -4.19
C PRO A 140 -4.09 32.94 -4.87
N ARG A 141 -5.25 33.15 -4.25
CA ARG A 141 -6.10 34.31 -4.57
C ARG A 141 -5.44 35.60 -4.08
#